data_AF-Q8T876-F1
#
_entry.id   AF-Q8T876-F1
#
_cell.length_a   1.000
_cell.length_b   1.000
_cell.length_c   1.000
_cell.angle_alpha   90.00
_cell.angle_beta   90.00
_cell.angle_gamma   90.00
#
_symmetry.space_group_name_H-M   'P 1'
#
loop_
_entity.id
_entity.type
_entity.pdbx_description
1 polymer ?
#
loop_
_entity_poly.entity_id
_entity_poly.type
_entity_poly.pdbx_seq_one_letter_code
_entity_poly.pdbx_strand_id
1 'polypeptide(L)'
;MTLLFNFEQAVACAESGVTLISPFVGRIMDWFVKNTDQKAYTRKDDPGVVSVTRIFNYYKKYDYKTQVMAASFRNTEEIKGLVGCDLLTISPALLKQLAAETELAPVVLSTSHAKTLDLPKVSIDEKAFRWALNEDAMATEKLAEGIRNFAKDARTLEKLIEAKI
;
A
#
# COMPACT_ATOMS: atom_id res chain seq x y z
N MET A 1 4.70 -5.13 -8.60
CA MET A 1 5.58 -4.06 -8.09
C MET A 1 5.28 -3.86 -6.60
N THR A 2 6.29 -3.75 -5.73
CA THR A 2 6.17 -3.64 -4.25
C THR A 2 6.92 -2.41 -3.73
N LEU A 3 6.82 -2.09 -2.44
CA LEU A 3 7.30 -0.82 -1.85
C LEU A 3 6.66 0.42 -2.51
N LEU A 4 5.34 0.35 -2.73
CA LEU A 4 4.54 1.46 -3.22
C LEU A 4 3.97 2.23 -2.02
N PHE A 5 4.30 3.50 -1.94
CA PHE A 5 3.93 4.40 -0.85
C PHE A 5 3.11 5.61 -1.31
N ASN A 6 3.36 6.14 -2.51
CA ASN A 6 2.62 7.30 -3.02
C ASN A 6 1.74 7.00 -4.25
N PHE A 7 0.89 7.96 -4.58
CA PHE A 7 -0.07 7.86 -5.68
C PHE A 7 0.62 7.81 -7.04
N GLU A 8 1.71 8.56 -7.21
CA GLU A 8 2.44 8.70 -8.46
C GLU A 8 3.17 7.41 -8.86
N GLN A 9 3.67 6.64 -7.88
CA GLN A 9 4.12 5.27 -8.12
C GLN A 9 3.00 4.39 -8.65
N ALA A 10 1.78 4.53 -8.14
CA ALA A 10 0.64 3.78 -8.64
C ALA A 10 0.30 4.18 -10.08
N VAL A 11 0.17 5.47 -10.37
CA VAL A 11 -0.11 5.96 -11.74
C VAL A 11 0.91 5.41 -12.74
N ALA A 12 2.21 5.56 -12.46
CA ALA A 12 3.26 5.07 -13.34
C ALA A 12 3.18 3.54 -13.56
N CYS A 13 2.81 2.78 -12.52
CA CYS A 13 2.65 1.32 -12.63
C CYS A 13 1.44 0.92 -13.47
N ALA A 14 0.31 1.62 -13.29
CA ALA A 14 -0.88 1.41 -14.10
C ALA A 14 -0.64 1.70 -15.58
N GLU A 15 0.04 2.81 -15.89
CA GLU A 15 0.38 3.20 -17.26
C GLU A 15 1.41 2.25 -17.90
N SER A 16 2.27 1.64 -17.08
CA SER A 16 3.21 0.60 -17.53
C SER A 16 2.58 -0.79 -17.71
N GLY A 17 1.28 -0.95 -17.42
CA GLY A 17 0.57 -2.21 -17.63
C GLY A 17 1.03 -3.36 -16.75
N VAL A 18 1.60 -3.09 -15.56
CA VAL A 18 2.04 -4.16 -14.66
C VAL A 18 0.85 -5.00 -14.18
N THR A 19 1.06 -6.30 -13.94
CA THR A 19 -0.04 -7.19 -13.52
C THR A 19 -0.62 -6.80 -12.16
N LEU A 20 0.25 -6.48 -11.20
CA LEU A 20 -0.14 -6.29 -9.80
C LEU A 20 0.78 -5.28 -9.10
N ILE A 21 0.20 -4.46 -8.22
CA ILE A 21 0.91 -3.60 -7.27
C ILE A 21 0.63 -4.01 -5.83
N SER A 22 1.61 -3.80 -4.96
CA SER A 22 1.50 -4.00 -3.51
C SER A 22 1.71 -2.68 -2.77
N PRO A 23 0.67 -1.83 -2.65
CA PRO A 23 0.73 -0.65 -1.81
C PRO A 23 0.77 -1.03 -0.33
N PHE A 24 1.69 -0.43 0.41
CA PHE A 24 1.90 -0.75 1.82
C PHE A 24 1.01 0.11 2.70
N VAL A 25 0.32 -0.50 3.67
CA VAL A 25 -0.61 0.20 4.57
C VAL A 25 0.11 0.57 5.87
N GLY A 26 0.44 -0.43 6.69
CA GLY A 26 0.96 -0.19 8.02
C GLY A 26 2.32 0.52 8.09
N ARG A 27 3.17 0.42 7.05
CA ARG A 27 4.41 1.22 7.01
C ARG A 27 4.15 2.72 6.81
N ILE A 28 3.04 3.08 6.18
CA ILE A 28 2.59 4.47 6.09
C ILE A 28 2.15 4.92 7.49
N MET A 29 1.29 4.15 8.17
CA MET A 29 0.88 4.44 9.55
C MET A 29 2.08 4.61 10.48
N ASP A 30 3.07 3.69 10.44
CA ASP A 30 4.29 3.78 11.26
C ASP A 30 5.01 5.12 11.08
N TRP A 31 5.11 5.62 9.85
CA TRP A 31 5.77 6.89 9.56
C TRP A 31 5.00 8.05 10.17
N PHE A 32 3.68 8.10 9.99
CA PHE A 32 2.84 9.16 10.52
C PHE A 32 2.78 9.16 12.05
N VAL A 33 2.64 8.00 12.69
CA VAL A 33 2.71 7.86 14.15
C VAL A 33 4.05 8.35 14.69
N LYS A 34 5.16 8.11 13.97
CA LYS A 34 6.48 8.57 14.41
C LYS A 34 6.67 10.08 14.23
N ASN A 35 6.23 10.63 13.11
CA ASN A 35 6.63 11.98 12.66
C ASN A 35 5.55 13.07 12.82
N THR A 36 4.34 12.73 13.26
CA THR A 36 3.24 13.70 13.47
C THR A 36 2.65 13.56 14.86
N ASP A 37 1.82 14.52 15.30
CA ASP A 37 1.21 14.47 16.64
C ASP A 37 0.12 13.39 16.78
N GLN A 38 -0.52 12.99 15.68
CA GLN A 38 -1.56 11.96 15.70
C GLN A 38 -0.94 10.55 15.83
N LYS A 39 -1.22 9.90 16.96
CA LYS A 39 -0.67 8.58 17.33
C LYS A 39 -1.66 7.42 17.19
N ALA A 40 -2.93 7.72 16.96
CA ALA A 40 -3.98 6.74 16.82
C ALA A 40 -4.82 7.05 15.58
N TYR A 41 -5.18 5.98 14.88
CA TYR A 41 -5.98 6.02 13.67
C TYR A 41 -7.08 4.97 13.77
N THR A 42 -8.22 5.30 13.21
CA THR A 42 -9.31 4.37 12.95
C THR A 42 -9.15 3.78 11.55
N ARG A 43 -9.93 2.75 11.23
CA ARG A 43 -9.98 2.19 9.87
C ARG A 43 -10.43 3.17 8.77
N LYS A 44 -10.85 4.39 9.11
CA LYS A 44 -11.30 5.42 8.14
C LYS A 44 -10.24 6.48 7.85
N ASP A 45 -9.43 6.83 8.83
CA ASP A 45 -8.45 7.92 8.77
C ASP A 45 -6.99 7.43 8.83
N ASP A 46 -6.76 6.12 8.94
CA ASP A 46 -5.44 5.54 8.76
C ASP A 46 -4.82 5.98 7.41
N PRO A 47 -3.63 6.59 7.40
CA PRO A 47 -3.05 7.17 6.20
C PRO A 47 -2.70 6.12 5.14
N GLY A 48 -2.40 4.89 5.56
CA GLY A 48 -2.19 3.77 4.65
C GLY A 48 -3.50 3.30 4.01
N VAL A 49 -4.58 3.19 4.79
CA VAL A 49 -5.92 2.86 4.27
C VAL A 49 -6.41 3.92 3.29
N VAL A 50 -6.22 5.20 3.61
CA VAL A 50 -6.54 6.33 2.72
C VAL A 50 -5.76 6.25 1.43
N SER A 51 -4.44 5.97 1.50
CA SER A 51 -3.58 5.82 0.33
C SER A 51 -4.07 4.71 -0.61
N VAL A 52 -4.30 3.49 -0.07
CA VAL A 52 -4.80 2.37 -0.87
C VAL A 52 -6.18 2.65 -1.44
N THR A 53 -7.09 3.25 -0.67
CA THR A 53 -8.44 3.60 -1.12
C THR A 53 -8.39 4.54 -2.32
N ARG A 54 -7.53 5.57 -2.27
CA ARG A 54 -7.30 6.50 -3.39
C ARG A 54 -6.80 5.75 -4.63
N ILE A 55 -5.81 4.86 -4.46
CA ILE A 55 -5.22 4.07 -5.56
C ILE A 55 -6.28 3.14 -6.19
N PHE A 56 -7.00 2.38 -5.37
CA PHE A 56 -8.05 1.46 -5.82
C PHE A 56 -9.11 2.22 -6.63
N ASN A 57 -9.65 3.30 -6.06
CA ASN A 57 -10.68 4.09 -6.72
C ASN A 57 -10.20 4.66 -8.06
N TYR A 58 -8.97 5.18 -8.12
CA TYR A 58 -8.38 5.66 -9.37
C TYR A 58 -8.25 4.55 -10.42
N TYR A 59 -7.75 3.38 -10.01
CA TYR A 59 -7.58 2.22 -10.90
C TYR A 59 -8.91 1.77 -11.49
N LYS A 60 -9.94 1.64 -10.65
CA LYS A 60 -11.27 1.22 -11.08
C LYS A 60 -11.98 2.30 -11.91
N LYS A 61 -11.82 3.58 -11.56
CA LYS A 61 -12.37 4.70 -12.36
C LYS A 61 -11.91 4.63 -13.81
N TYR A 62 -10.63 4.37 -14.04
CA TYR A 62 -10.00 4.37 -15.37
C TYR A 62 -9.77 2.99 -16.00
N ASP A 63 -10.40 1.94 -15.46
CA ASP A 63 -10.34 0.57 -16.01
C ASP A 63 -8.93 -0.02 -16.11
N TYR A 64 -7.98 0.46 -15.29
CA TYR A 64 -6.65 -0.11 -15.23
C TYR A 64 -6.73 -1.58 -14.79
N LYS A 65 -6.07 -2.46 -15.56
CA LYS A 65 -6.12 -3.93 -15.34
C LYS A 65 -5.19 -4.40 -14.24
N THR A 66 -4.24 -3.56 -13.85
CA THR A 66 -3.35 -3.81 -12.72
C THR A 66 -4.16 -4.07 -11.46
N GLN A 67 -3.90 -5.20 -10.80
CA GLN A 67 -4.55 -5.57 -9.55
C GLN A 67 -3.95 -4.79 -8.38
N VAL A 68 -4.81 -4.34 -7.47
CA VAL A 68 -4.39 -3.69 -6.22
C VAL A 68 -4.38 -4.73 -5.10
N MET A 69 -3.18 -5.14 -4.66
CA MET A 69 -3.00 -6.05 -3.54
C MET A 69 -2.45 -5.33 -2.31
N ALA A 70 -3.31 -4.85 -1.43
CA ALA A 70 -2.86 -4.12 -0.24
C ALA A 70 -2.03 -5.03 0.69
N ALA A 71 -0.98 -4.47 1.28
CA ALA A 71 0.06 -5.23 1.98
C ALA A 71 0.55 -4.52 3.25
N SER A 72 1.33 -5.23 4.06
CA SER A 72 2.07 -4.69 5.22
C SER A 72 1.21 -4.11 6.35
N PHE A 73 0.13 -4.80 6.71
CA PHE A 73 -0.77 -4.43 7.81
C PHE A 73 -0.11 -4.48 9.21
N ARG A 74 -0.59 -3.65 10.15
CA ARG A 74 -0.26 -3.67 11.59
C ARG A 74 -1.39 -4.25 12.43
N ASN A 75 -2.64 -4.08 12.02
CA ASN A 75 -3.80 -4.49 12.81
C ASN A 75 -4.98 -4.90 11.91
N THR A 76 -6.01 -5.51 12.50
CA THR A 76 -7.19 -5.97 11.74
C THR A 76 -8.10 -4.83 11.28
N GLU A 77 -8.05 -3.66 11.93
CA GLU A 77 -8.84 -2.49 11.56
C GLU A 77 -8.42 -1.93 10.19
N GLU A 78 -7.12 -1.86 9.89
CA GLU A 78 -6.62 -1.50 8.56
C GLU A 78 -7.16 -2.44 7.46
N ILE A 79 -7.21 -3.75 7.74
CA ILE A 79 -7.71 -4.77 6.81
C ILE A 79 -9.21 -4.56 6.57
N LYS A 80 -9.98 -4.34 7.64
CA LYS A 80 -11.42 -4.04 7.55
C LYS A 80 -11.70 -2.72 6.84
N GLY A 81 -10.79 -1.75 6.92
CA GLY A 81 -10.84 -0.50 6.18
C GLY A 81 -10.69 -0.66 4.66
N LEU A 82 -10.30 -1.85 4.18
CA LEU A 82 -10.05 -2.14 2.77
C LEU A 82 -10.85 -3.34 2.23
N VAL A 83 -11.94 -3.73 2.91
CA VAL A 83 -12.82 -4.80 2.44
C VAL A 83 -13.41 -4.42 1.07
N GLY A 84 -13.17 -5.29 0.09
CA GLY A 84 -13.52 -5.06 -1.32
C GLY A 84 -12.35 -4.67 -2.22
N CYS A 85 -11.14 -4.51 -1.68
CA CYS A 85 -9.92 -4.45 -2.47
C CYS A 85 -9.74 -5.73 -3.31
N ASP A 86 -9.01 -5.67 -4.43
CA ASP A 86 -8.87 -6.84 -5.33
C ASP A 86 -8.25 -8.03 -4.59
N LEU A 87 -7.19 -7.77 -3.83
CA LEU A 87 -6.43 -8.74 -3.07
C LEU A 87 -5.91 -8.08 -1.78
N LEU A 88 -5.71 -8.89 -0.74
CA LEU A 88 -5.05 -8.49 0.50
C LEU A 88 -4.01 -9.56 0.84
N THR A 89 -2.76 -9.16 1.07
CA THR A 89 -1.73 -10.08 1.59
C THR A 89 -1.53 -9.83 3.09
N ILE A 90 -1.90 -10.83 3.89
CA ILE A 90 -2.09 -10.70 5.34
C ILE A 90 -1.15 -11.68 6.05
N SER A 91 -0.49 -11.22 7.12
CA SER A 91 0.40 -12.08 7.90
C SER A 91 -0.38 -13.19 8.63
N PRO A 92 0.24 -14.34 8.92
CA PRO A 92 -0.43 -15.42 9.66
C PRO A 92 -0.99 -14.97 11.03
N ALA A 93 -0.29 -14.05 11.71
CA ALA A 93 -0.74 -13.52 13.00
C ALA A 93 -2.05 -12.73 12.87
N LEU A 94 -2.17 -11.86 11.86
CA LEU A 94 -3.40 -11.09 11.62
C LEU A 94 -4.53 -11.97 11.07
N LEU A 95 -4.22 -12.97 10.23
CA LEU A 95 -5.21 -13.97 9.81
C LEU A 95 -5.81 -14.72 11.00
N LYS A 96 -4.97 -15.09 11.98
CA LYS A 96 -5.44 -15.74 13.22
C LYS A 96 -6.35 -14.82 14.03
N GLN A 97 -6.03 -13.53 14.11
CA GLN A 97 -6.90 -12.55 14.79
C GLN A 97 -8.24 -12.42 14.07
N LEU A 98 -8.24 -12.23 12.76
CA LEU A 98 -9.47 -12.15 11.95
C LEU A 98 -10.35 -13.40 12.08
N ALA A 99 -9.74 -14.58 12.10
CA ALA A 99 -10.47 -15.85 12.26
C ALA A 99 -11.17 -15.98 13.63
N ALA A 100 -10.74 -15.23 14.64
CA ALA A 100 -11.34 -15.20 15.97
C ALA A 100 -12.40 -14.09 16.13
N GLU A 101 -12.53 -13.19 15.16
CA GLU A 101 -13.51 -12.10 15.22
C GLU A 101 -14.89 -12.54 14.71
N THR A 102 -15.93 -11.91 15.23
CA THR A 102 -17.33 -12.15 14.86
C THR A 102 -17.97 -10.96 14.13
N GLU A 103 -17.23 -9.86 13.99
CA GLU A 103 -17.71 -8.66 13.30
C GLU A 103 -17.88 -8.94 11.79
N LEU A 104 -19.07 -8.65 11.27
CA LEU A 104 -19.28 -8.59 9.82
C LEU A 104 -18.86 -7.22 9.31
N ALA A 105 -17.62 -7.10 8.84
CA ALA A 105 -17.12 -5.87 8.25
C ALA A 105 -17.81 -5.61 6.89
N PRO A 106 -18.40 -4.42 6.68
CA PRO A 106 -19.06 -4.10 5.42
C PRO A 106 -18.03 -3.94 4.29
N VAL A 107 -18.46 -4.18 3.06
CA VAL A 107 -17.68 -3.85 1.86
C VAL A 107 -17.59 -2.33 1.75
N VAL A 108 -16.38 -1.79 1.75
CA VAL A 108 -16.10 -0.35 1.70
C VAL A 108 -15.48 0.09 0.37
N LEU A 109 -14.89 -0.85 -0.38
CA LEU A 109 -14.36 -0.61 -1.72
C LEU A 109 -15.19 -1.38 -2.76
N SER A 110 -15.61 -0.70 -3.83
CA SER A 110 -16.30 -1.36 -4.95
C SER A 110 -16.04 -0.63 -6.26
N THR A 111 -15.99 -1.40 -7.35
CA THR A 111 -15.83 -0.85 -8.71
C THR A 111 -16.98 0.07 -9.08
N SER A 112 -18.22 -0.27 -8.71
CA SER A 112 -19.40 0.56 -8.99
C SER A 112 -19.29 1.93 -8.34
N HIS A 113 -18.91 1.99 -7.06
CA HIS A 113 -18.67 3.27 -6.38
C HIS A 113 -17.54 4.05 -7.04
N ALA A 114 -16.39 3.41 -7.30
CA ALA A 114 -15.24 4.07 -7.91
C ALA A 114 -15.57 4.72 -9.27
N LYS A 115 -16.47 4.11 -10.07
CA LYS A 115 -16.93 4.67 -11.35
C LYS A 115 -17.70 5.98 -11.19
N THR A 116 -18.43 6.16 -10.09
CA THR A 116 -19.21 7.38 -9.81
C THR A 116 -18.37 8.56 -9.33
N LEU A 117 -17.13 8.30 -8.88
CA LEU A 117 -16.27 9.35 -8.35
C LEU A 117 -15.80 10.31 -9.45
N ASP A 118 -15.79 11.60 -9.15
CA ASP A 118 -15.17 12.61 -10.00
C ASP A 118 -13.69 12.72 -9.63
N LEU A 119 -12.86 11.94 -10.33
CA LEU A 119 -11.41 11.95 -10.18
C LEU A 119 -10.82 12.49 -11.49
N PRO A 120 -9.80 13.36 -11.47
CA PRO A 120 -9.10 13.77 -12.67
C PRO A 120 -8.16 12.67 -13.16
N LYS A 121 -7.99 12.56 -14.48
CA LYS A 121 -7.04 11.60 -15.06
C LYS A 121 -5.65 12.21 -14.97
N VAL A 122 -4.72 11.46 -14.41
CA VAL A 122 -3.32 11.89 -14.23
C VAL A 122 -2.44 10.96 -15.07
N SER A 123 -1.49 11.56 -15.78
CA SER A 123 -0.38 10.85 -16.40
C SER A 123 0.91 11.47 -15.88
N ILE A 124 1.95 10.65 -15.70
CA ILE A 124 3.16 11.11 -15.06
C ILE A 124 4.41 10.69 -15.83
N ASP A 125 5.19 11.69 -16.26
CA ASP A 125 6.50 11.45 -16.84
C ASP A 125 7.56 11.25 -15.73
N GLU A 126 8.79 10.92 -16.13
CA GLU A 126 9.86 10.67 -15.17
C GLU A 126 10.17 11.90 -14.29
N LYS A 127 10.12 13.11 -14.85
CA LYS A 127 10.46 14.34 -14.12
C LYS A 127 9.41 14.62 -13.04
N ALA A 128 8.14 14.59 -13.42
CA ALA A 128 7.02 14.76 -12.51
C ALA A 128 7.00 13.64 -11.45
N PHE A 129 7.30 12.40 -11.84
CA PHE A 129 7.38 11.27 -10.92
C PHE A 129 8.46 11.47 -9.84
N ARG A 130 9.69 11.81 -10.25
CA ARG A 130 10.79 12.04 -9.32
C ARG A 130 10.51 13.22 -8.39
N TRP A 131 9.93 14.30 -8.92
CA TRP A 131 9.56 15.46 -8.12
C TRP A 131 8.49 15.13 -7.09
N ALA A 132 7.38 14.53 -7.52
CA ALA A 132 6.26 14.19 -6.62
C ALA A 132 6.66 13.17 -5.55
N LEU A 133 7.52 12.20 -5.89
CA LEU A 133 8.07 11.28 -4.89
C LEU A 133 8.92 12.04 -3.85
N ASN A 134 9.73 13.01 -4.28
CA ASN A 134 10.58 13.81 -3.41
C ASN A 134 9.78 14.77 -2.50
N GLU A 135 8.65 15.29 -2.97
CA GLU A 135 7.73 16.12 -2.17
C GLU A 135 7.01 15.31 -1.08
N ASP A 136 6.82 14.01 -1.28
CA ASP A 136 6.28 13.09 -0.27
C ASP A 136 7.41 12.53 0.61
N ALA A 137 7.69 13.22 1.72
CA ALA A 137 8.73 12.81 2.67
C ALA A 137 8.53 11.37 3.18
N MET A 138 7.28 10.96 3.43
CA MET A 138 6.96 9.61 3.88
C MET A 138 7.33 8.58 2.80
N ALA A 139 6.89 8.80 1.57
CA ALA A 139 7.16 7.86 0.48
C ALA A 139 8.66 7.80 0.14
N THR A 140 9.35 8.94 0.10
CA THR A 140 10.80 9.02 -0.13
C THR A 140 11.56 8.21 0.92
N GLU A 141 11.28 8.45 2.20
CA GLU A 141 11.98 7.77 3.28
C GLU A 141 11.65 6.27 3.31
N LYS A 142 10.37 5.91 3.22
CA LYS A 142 9.92 4.51 3.32
C LYS A 142 10.31 3.66 2.13
N LEU A 143 10.35 4.22 0.92
CA LEU A 143 10.90 3.53 -0.24
C LEU A 143 12.37 3.20 -0.03
N ALA A 144 13.19 4.22 0.31
CA ALA A 144 14.63 4.04 0.47
C ALA A 144 14.95 3.12 1.67
N GLU A 145 14.24 3.27 2.79
CA GLU A 145 14.35 2.38 3.95
C GLU A 145 14.01 0.93 3.58
N GLY A 146 12.90 0.71 2.88
CA GLY A 146 12.47 -0.61 2.45
C GLY A 146 13.50 -1.33 1.59
N ILE A 147 14.08 -0.62 0.61
CA ILE A 147 15.13 -1.17 -0.26
C ILE A 147 16.37 -1.54 0.57
N ARG A 148 16.83 -0.66 1.47
CA ARG A 148 18.01 -0.93 2.31
C ARG A 148 17.80 -2.14 3.23
N ASN A 149 16.60 -2.30 3.79
CA ASN A 149 16.28 -3.42 4.67
C ASN A 149 16.27 -4.75 3.90
N PHE A 150 15.64 -4.82 2.73
CA PHE A 150 15.70 -6.03 1.91
C PHE A 150 17.12 -6.37 1.46
N ALA A 151 17.94 -5.37 1.10
CA ALA A 151 19.34 -5.61 0.75
C ALA A 151 20.17 -6.11 1.95
N LYS A 152 19.87 -5.65 3.17
CA LYS A 152 20.50 -6.15 4.40
C LYS A 152 20.14 -7.61 4.66
N ASP A 153 18.87 -7.97 4.49
CA ASP A 153 18.39 -9.33 4.69
C ASP A 153 18.97 -10.28 3.63
N ALA A 154 19.05 -9.84 2.38
CA ALA A 154 19.70 -10.60 1.30
C ALA A 154 21.17 -10.92 1.62
N ARG A 155 21.97 -9.92 2.04
CA ARG A 155 23.36 -10.15 2.47
C ARG A 155 23.48 -11.05 3.69
N THR A 156 22.49 -11.03 4.58
CA THR A 156 22.46 -11.93 5.73
C THR A 156 22.22 -13.37 5.28
N LEU A 157 21.30 -13.57 4.33
CA LEU A 157 21.04 -14.87 3.72
C LEU A 157 22.28 -15.39 2.97
N GLU A 158 22.97 -14.56 2.19
CA GLU A 158 24.21 -14.94 1.49
C GLU A 158 25.26 -15.50 2.46
N LYS A 159 25.52 -14.79 3.57
CA LYS A 159 26.45 -15.27 4.61
C LYS A 159 26.02 -16.58 5.26
N LEU A 160 24.71 -16.78 5.46
CA LEU A 160 24.19 -18.04 6.01
C LEU A 160 24.40 -19.20 5.04
N ILE A 161 24.28 -18.96 3.73
CA ILE A 161 24.55 -19.96 2.69
C ILE A 161 26.06 -20.25 2.60
N GLU A 162 26.90 -19.21 2.58
CA GLU A 162 28.36 -19.35 2.57
C GLU A 162 28.86 -20.17 3.77
N ALA A 163 28.27 -19.99 4.95
CA ALA A 163 28.63 -20.78 6.15
C ALA A 163 28.20 -22.27 6.06
N LYS A 164 27.49 -22.68 5.00
CA LYS A 164 26.97 -24.04 4.78
C LYS A 164 27.54 -24.71 3.54
N ILE A 165 28.37 -24.01 2.76
CA ILE A 165 29.09 -24.53 1.58
C ILE A 165 30.56 -24.63 1.96
#